data_AF-A0AAR5PG41-F1
#
_entry.id   AF-A0AAR5PG41-F1
#
_cell.length_a   1.000
_cell.length_b   1.000
_cell.length_c   1.000
_cell.angle_alpha   90.00
_cell.angle_beta   90.00
_cell.angle_gamma   90.00
#
_symmetry.space_group_name_H-M   'P 1'
#
loop_
_entity.id
_entity.type
_entity.pdbx_description
1 polymer ?
#
loop_
_entity_poly.entity_id
_entity_poly.type
_entity_poly.pdbx_seq_one_letter_code
_entity_poly.pdbx_strand_id
1 'polypeptide(L)'
;MDNYWWCAILFRIILPLIVVIAVSIRPTVTSYVYLLVGCYMPFFSVPTSHSLAHSTGTYMKILIITCTLTSCFMLSFYFVLYFPTEPEFDLKPCSPLESALRTMGVVEFEGLDFSSALPWCLSEPLMLLTSVVLFFIFKKLCQDTTVSRMTKDLYELAQAKEEHRKNILSMLMNFGKYFVVLLCCVTGVLKATVFGAIYYFVFLFVMTYWACNQTLGRFFARVLVSLTPIIFLNMTIMFWYQFQYFYDSKVVTADSVWGRLFNLIAIKTYKDCKDPRIFQFHAQTKSVYAIPICLFFLYVLSVLVSREILQAKVRI
;
A
#
# COMPACT_ATOMS: atom_id res chain seq x y z
N MET A 1 -18.12 4.44 21.42
CA MET A 1 -17.17 3.36 21.06
C MET A 1 -17.14 3.19 19.55
N ASP A 2 -18.26 3.42 18.90
CA ASP A 2 -18.45 3.36 17.44
C ASP A 2 -17.42 4.20 16.69
N ASN A 3 -17.15 5.43 17.15
CA ASN A 3 -16.17 6.31 16.49
C ASN A 3 -14.75 5.72 16.44
N TYR A 4 -14.33 4.91 17.44
CA TYR A 4 -13.00 4.27 17.41
C TYR A 4 -12.94 3.17 16.33
N TRP A 5 -13.98 2.35 16.24
CA TRP A 5 -14.06 1.29 15.23
C TRP A 5 -14.11 1.87 13.82
N TRP A 6 -14.87 2.96 13.61
CA TRP A 6 -14.83 3.72 12.37
C TRP A 6 -13.44 4.25 12.06
N CYS A 7 -12.75 4.87 13.03
CA CYS A 7 -11.37 5.31 12.85
C CYS A 7 -10.41 4.15 12.51
N ALA A 8 -10.58 2.99 13.14
CA ALA A 8 -9.77 1.80 12.89
C ALA A 8 -10.00 1.26 11.49
N ILE A 9 -11.25 1.14 11.03
CA ILE A 9 -11.60 0.67 9.68
C ILE A 9 -11.06 1.64 8.63
N LEU A 10 -11.29 2.94 8.82
CA LEU A 10 -10.79 3.98 7.90
C LEU A 10 -9.26 3.95 7.78
N PHE A 11 -8.57 3.87 8.91
CA PHE A 11 -7.11 3.94 8.93
C PHE A 11 -6.42 2.62 8.56
N ARG A 12 -6.97 1.46 8.92
CA ARG A 12 -6.31 0.15 8.74
C ARG A 12 -6.80 -0.65 7.55
N ILE A 13 -7.94 -0.29 6.95
CA ILE A 13 -8.52 -1.01 5.82
C ILE A 13 -8.71 -0.07 4.63
N ILE A 14 -9.48 1.00 4.80
CA ILE A 14 -9.88 1.87 3.67
C ILE A 14 -8.68 2.62 3.10
N LEU A 15 -7.86 3.27 3.94
CA LEU A 15 -6.68 4.00 3.49
C LEU A 15 -5.68 3.06 2.75
N PRO A 16 -5.26 1.90 3.32
CA PRO A 16 -4.48 0.89 2.61
C PRO A 16 -5.05 0.48 1.25
N LEU A 17 -6.35 0.22 1.20
CA LEU A 17 -7.03 -0.20 -0.02
C LEU A 17 -6.97 0.89 -1.10
N ILE A 18 -7.20 2.15 -0.73
CA ILE A 18 -7.11 3.28 -1.67
C ILE A 18 -5.68 3.48 -2.17
N VAL A 19 -4.67 3.36 -1.30
CA VAL A 19 -3.26 3.41 -1.72
C VAL A 19 -2.97 2.34 -2.77
N VAL A 20 -3.37 1.08 -2.52
CA VAL A 20 -3.15 -0.01 -3.47
C VAL A 20 -3.90 0.23 -4.79
N ILE A 21 -5.13 0.74 -4.73
CA ILE A 21 -5.90 1.10 -5.94
C ILE A 21 -5.18 2.19 -6.73
N ALA A 22 -4.75 3.28 -6.08
CA ALA A 22 -4.06 4.39 -6.74
C ALA A 22 -2.75 3.93 -7.41
N VAL A 23 -1.97 3.10 -6.72
CA VAL A 23 -0.72 2.51 -7.21
C VAL A 23 -0.97 1.55 -8.38
N SER A 24 -2.06 0.79 -8.35
CA SER A 24 -2.42 -0.18 -9.41
C SER A 24 -2.94 0.50 -10.67
N ILE A 25 -3.71 1.58 -10.53
CA ILE A 25 -4.22 2.37 -11.66
C ILE A 25 -3.04 2.90 -12.49
N ARG A 26 -2.01 3.43 -11.83
CA ARG A 26 -0.86 4.06 -12.48
C ARG A 26 0.44 3.69 -11.74
N PRO A 27 1.22 2.69 -12.20
CA PRO A 27 2.53 2.39 -11.65
C PRO A 27 3.57 3.35 -12.22
N THR A 28 3.91 4.40 -11.47
CA THR A 28 4.88 5.45 -11.85
C THR A 28 5.74 5.80 -10.65
N VAL A 29 6.85 6.53 -10.86
CA VAL A 29 7.72 6.94 -9.74
C VAL A 29 6.94 7.74 -8.69
N THR A 30 5.96 8.57 -9.09
CA THR A 30 5.10 9.28 -8.13
C THR A 30 4.23 8.36 -7.29
N SER A 31 3.63 7.33 -7.89
CA SER A 31 2.81 6.38 -7.13
C SER A 31 3.64 5.45 -6.25
N TYR A 32 4.91 5.22 -6.59
CA TYR A 32 5.85 4.56 -5.67
C TYR A 32 6.00 5.31 -4.34
N VAL A 33 5.99 6.65 -4.37
CA VAL A 33 6.03 7.45 -3.14
C VAL A 33 4.81 7.17 -2.28
N TYR A 34 3.62 7.02 -2.87
CA TYR A 34 2.40 6.62 -2.15
C TYR A 34 2.53 5.22 -1.55
N LEU A 35 3.13 4.26 -2.27
CA LEU A 35 3.40 2.93 -1.74
C LEU A 35 4.32 2.99 -0.51
N LEU A 36 5.39 3.80 -0.55
CA LEU A 36 6.30 3.98 0.59
C LEU A 36 5.59 4.57 1.82
N VAL A 37 4.78 5.61 1.64
CA VAL A 37 4.00 6.21 2.72
C VAL A 37 2.92 5.24 3.24
N GLY A 38 2.36 4.40 2.37
CA GLY A 38 1.46 3.30 2.74
C GLY A 38 2.15 2.23 3.58
N CYS A 39 3.37 1.83 3.21
CA CYS A 39 4.19 0.90 3.99
C CYS A 39 4.62 1.49 5.35
N TYR A 40 4.69 2.80 5.48
CA TYR A 40 5.00 3.47 6.75
C TYR A 40 3.80 3.60 7.70
N MET A 41 2.57 3.51 7.18
CA MET A 41 1.33 3.58 7.96
C MET A 41 1.21 2.61 9.17
N PRO A 42 1.54 1.31 9.08
CA PRO A 42 1.35 0.37 10.19
C PRO A 42 2.15 0.71 11.46
N PHE A 43 3.19 1.55 11.36
CA PHE A 43 3.99 1.99 12.51
C PHE A 43 3.27 3.01 13.41
N PHE A 44 2.21 3.64 12.93
CA PHE A 44 1.40 4.58 13.72
C PHE A 44 0.26 3.86 14.44
N SER A 45 -0.23 4.42 15.54
CA SER A 45 -1.46 3.97 16.22
C SER A 45 -2.71 4.45 15.48
N VAL A 46 -3.82 3.76 15.72
CA VAL A 46 -5.16 4.18 15.23
C VAL A 46 -5.46 5.61 15.72
N PRO A 47 -6.04 6.48 14.87
CA PRO A 47 -6.42 7.83 15.26
C PRO A 47 -7.33 7.83 16.51
N THR A 48 -6.87 8.48 17.56
CA THR A 48 -7.64 8.84 18.77
C THR A 48 -7.39 10.31 19.05
N SER A 49 -8.20 10.97 19.89
CA SER A 49 -8.02 12.41 20.19
C SER A 49 -6.57 12.76 20.60
N HIS A 50 -5.95 11.94 21.45
CA HIS A 50 -4.55 12.11 21.86
C HIS A 50 -3.55 11.76 20.74
N SER A 51 -3.75 10.64 20.04
CA SER A 51 -2.83 10.19 18.98
C SER A 51 -2.85 11.11 17.75
N LEU A 52 -4.01 11.70 17.44
CA LEU A 52 -4.22 12.63 16.34
C LEU A 52 -3.59 14.01 16.62
N ALA A 53 -3.47 14.40 17.90
CA ALA A 53 -2.76 15.62 18.26
C ALA A 53 -1.24 15.50 18.05
N HIS A 54 -0.70 14.27 18.08
CA HIS A 54 0.74 14.01 18.01
C HIS A 54 1.09 13.10 16.83
N SER A 55 1.46 11.85 17.10
CA SER A 55 2.13 10.95 16.14
C SER A 55 1.30 10.65 14.88
N THR A 56 0.04 10.22 15.04
CA THR A 56 -0.83 9.90 13.88
C THR A 56 -1.22 11.16 13.11
N GLY A 57 -1.36 12.30 13.80
CA GLY A 57 -1.59 13.60 13.15
C GLY A 57 -0.42 14.02 12.27
N THR A 58 0.81 13.84 12.74
CA THR A 58 2.03 14.08 11.94
C THR A 58 2.06 13.18 10.71
N TYR A 59 1.74 11.88 10.84
CA TYR A 59 1.63 10.99 9.68
C TYR A 59 0.62 11.49 8.64
N MET A 60 -0.59 11.87 9.07
CA MET A 60 -1.61 12.38 8.14
C MET A 60 -1.17 13.70 7.48
N LYS A 61 -0.49 14.59 8.21
CA LYS A 61 0.09 15.81 7.63
C LYS A 61 1.17 15.48 6.59
N ILE A 62 2.07 14.54 6.89
CA ILE A 62 3.08 14.07 5.93
C ILE A 62 2.40 13.50 4.68
N LEU A 63 1.37 12.67 4.85
CA LEU A 63 0.61 12.11 3.74
C LEU A 63 0.00 13.22 2.86
N ILE A 64 -0.66 14.22 3.46
CA ILE A 64 -1.24 15.35 2.72
C ILE A 64 -0.14 16.15 2.01
N ILE A 65 0.96 16.48 2.71
CA ILE A 65 2.09 17.22 2.12
C ILE A 65 2.64 16.46 0.92
N THR A 66 2.89 15.16 1.07
CA THR A 66 3.36 14.31 -0.04
C THR A 66 2.39 14.32 -1.21
N CYS A 67 1.09 14.12 -0.98
CA CYS A 67 0.07 14.17 -2.03
C CYS A 67 -0.05 15.55 -2.71
N THR A 68 0.10 16.64 -1.95
CA THR A 68 0.10 17.99 -2.53
C THR A 68 1.34 18.23 -3.38
N LEU A 69 2.52 17.81 -2.92
CA LEU A 69 3.77 17.99 -3.66
C LEU A 69 3.77 17.20 -4.97
N THR A 70 3.34 15.94 -4.95
CA THR A 70 3.23 15.11 -6.16
C THR A 70 2.16 15.62 -7.12
N SER A 71 1.02 16.09 -6.62
CA SER A 71 -0.04 16.70 -7.45
C SER A 71 0.44 18.00 -8.11
N CYS A 72 1.11 18.88 -7.35
CA CYS A 72 1.68 20.12 -7.87
C CYS A 72 2.78 19.83 -8.90
N PHE A 73 3.67 18.87 -8.62
CA PHE A 73 4.69 18.44 -9.58
C PHE A 73 4.03 18.02 -10.89
N MET A 74 3.05 17.13 -10.85
CA MET A 74 2.34 16.67 -12.05
C MET A 74 1.64 17.81 -12.79
N LEU A 75 0.94 18.68 -12.06
CA LEU A 75 0.25 19.83 -12.63
C LEU A 75 1.21 20.80 -13.32
N SER A 76 2.38 21.08 -12.73
CA SER A 76 3.41 21.92 -13.35
C SER A 76 3.92 21.33 -14.66
N PHE A 77 4.15 20.01 -14.73
CA PHE A 77 4.57 19.36 -15.98
C PHE A 77 3.46 19.38 -17.04
N TYR A 78 2.21 19.13 -16.67
CA TYR A 78 1.09 19.22 -17.61
C TYR A 78 0.86 20.64 -18.11
N PHE A 79 1.07 21.66 -17.26
CA PHE A 79 1.01 23.06 -17.67
C PHE A 79 2.06 23.38 -18.74
N VAL A 80 3.31 22.94 -18.54
CA VAL A 80 4.39 23.11 -19.51
C VAL A 80 4.09 22.40 -20.84
N LEU A 81 3.53 21.18 -20.79
CA LEU A 81 3.17 20.43 -21.99
C LEU A 81 1.98 21.04 -22.76
N TYR A 82 1.03 21.67 -22.06
CA TYR A 82 -0.16 22.24 -22.70
C TYR A 82 0.06 23.67 -23.22
N PHE A 83 0.96 24.44 -22.59
CA PHE A 83 1.37 25.78 -23.02
C PHE A 83 2.84 25.77 -23.45
N PRO A 84 3.18 25.16 -24.59
CA PRO A 84 4.54 25.17 -25.09
C PRO A 84 4.94 26.62 -25.42
N THR A 85 5.97 27.13 -24.73
CA THR A 85 6.58 28.44 -25.03
C THR A 85 7.46 28.39 -26.28
N GLU A 86 7.89 27.19 -26.68
CA GLU A 86 8.69 26.90 -27.87
C GLU A 86 7.86 25.99 -28.80
N PRO A 87 7.73 26.30 -30.10
CA PRO A 87 6.91 25.53 -31.04
C PRO A 87 7.45 24.13 -31.38
N GLU A 88 8.52 23.67 -30.72
CA GLU A 88 9.30 22.49 -31.12
C GLU A 88 9.62 21.51 -29.97
N PHE A 89 8.85 21.52 -28.87
CA PHE A 89 8.94 20.43 -27.87
C PHE A 89 8.24 19.15 -28.38
N ASP A 90 8.72 18.64 -29.52
CA ASP A 90 8.23 17.41 -30.14
C ASP A 90 8.83 16.20 -29.42
N LEU A 91 8.04 15.58 -28.54
CA LEU A 91 8.39 14.36 -27.83
C LEU A 91 8.37 13.17 -28.79
N LYS A 92 9.50 12.93 -29.47
CA LYS A 92 9.64 11.75 -30.34
C LYS A 92 9.28 10.47 -29.57
N PRO A 93 8.40 9.62 -30.14
CA PRO A 93 7.95 8.42 -29.46
C PRO A 93 9.12 7.46 -29.25
N CYS A 94 9.22 6.88 -28.05
CA CYS A 94 10.32 6.02 -27.61
C CYS A 94 11.70 6.70 -27.53
N SER A 95 11.76 8.04 -27.48
CA SER A 95 12.98 8.75 -27.09
C SER A 95 13.32 8.48 -25.61
N PRO A 96 14.60 8.57 -25.19
CA PRO A 96 14.96 8.38 -23.78
C PRO A 96 14.28 9.40 -22.86
N LEU A 97 14.01 10.61 -23.37
CA LEU A 97 13.29 11.65 -22.64
C LEU A 97 11.81 11.32 -22.47
N GLU A 98 11.14 10.84 -23.52
CA GLU A 98 9.74 10.38 -23.45
C GLU A 98 9.59 9.23 -22.45
N SER A 99 10.50 8.24 -22.51
CA SER A 99 10.49 7.11 -21.59
C SER A 99 10.73 7.55 -20.14
N ALA A 100 11.65 8.49 -19.90
CA ALA A 100 11.88 9.07 -18.57
C ALA A 100 10.66 9.84 -18.06
N LEU A 101 10.04 10.69 -18.88
CA LEU A 101 8.84 11.44 -18.50
C LEU A 101 7.67 10.50 -18.21
N ARG A 102 7.48 9.47 -19.03
CA ARG A 102 6.43 8.46 -18.83
C ARG A 102 6.65 7.57 -17.60
N THR A 103 7.89 7.28 -17.22
CA THR A 103 8.17 6.58 -15.94
C THR A 103 7.89 7.46 -14.72
N MET A 104 8.13 8.77 -14.82
CA MET A 104 7.59 9.74 -13.86
C MET A 104 6.06 9.81 -13.94
N GLY A 105 5.50 9.54 -15.13
CA GLY A 105 4.08 9.47 -15.45
C GLY A 105 3.52 10.77 -16.04
N VAL A 106 4.40 11.62 -16.54
CA VAL A 106 4.07 12.74 -17.39
C VAL A 106 3.91 12.20 -18.81
N VAL A 107 2.72 12.37 -19.40
CA VAL A 107 2.37 11.90 -20.73
C VAL A 107 1.59 13.00 -21.46
N GLU A 108 1.81 13.12 -22.75
CA GLU A 108 1.08 14.04 -23.62
C GLU A 108 -0.32 13.50 -23.96
N PHE A 109 -1.36 14.32 -23.73
CA PHE A 109 -2.76 13.95 -23.93
C PHE A 109 -3.30 14.22 -25.34
N GLU A 110 -2.52 14.86 -26.22
CA GLU A 110 -2.99 15.20 -27.56
C GLU A 110 -3.34 13.93 -28.36
N GLY A 111 -4.59 13.84 -28.83
CA GLY A 111 -5.09 12.69 -29.61
C GLY A 111 -5.41 11.42 -28.81
N LEU A 112 -5.41 11.45 -27.47
CA LEU A 112 -5.80 10.30 -26.64
C LEU A 112 -7.32 10.26 -26.35
N ASP A 113 -7.91 9.07 -26.44
CA ASP A 113 -9.26 8.82 -25.95
C ASP A 113 -9.37 9.06 -24.44
N PHE A 114 -10.51 9.59 -24.00
CA PHE A 114 -10.78 9.90 -22.60
C PHE A 114 -10.60 8.69 -21.68
N SER A 115 -11.01 7.48 -22.11
CA SER A 115 -10.86 6.24 -21.33
C SER A 115 -9.40 5.85 -21.09
N SER A 116 -8.52 6.17 -22.05
CA SER A 116 -7.09 5.89 -21.99
C SER A 116 -6.35 6.95 -21.18
N ALA A 117 -6.82 8.20 -21.21
CA ALA A 117 -6.27 9.32 -20.44
C ALA A 117 -6.66 9.27 -18.95
N LEU A 118 -7.87 8.80 -18.63
CA LEU A 118 -8.42 8.81 -17.27
C LEU A 118 -7.50 8.15 -16.22
N PRO A 119 -6.94 6.94 -16.44
CA PRO A 119 -6.04 6.30 -15.46
C PRO A 119 -4.77 7.11 -15.18
N TRP A 120 -4.28 7.89 -16.16
CA TRP A 120 -3.10 8.72 -15.98
C TRP A 120 -3.38 9.91 -15.06
N CYS A 121 -4.56 10.52 -15.17
CA CYS A 121 -4.92 11.67 -14.35
C CYS A 121 -5.46 11.27 -12.97
N LEU A 122 -6.14 10.12 -12.85
CA LEU A 122 -6.98 9.80 -11.69
C LEU A 122 -6.22 9.56 -10.37
N SER A 123 -5.00 9.03 -10.40
CA SER A 123 -4.28 8.63 -9.17
C SER A 123 -3.95 9.80 -8.23
N GLU A 124 -3.60 10.96 -8.80
CA GLU A 124 -3.22 12.16 -8.05
C GLU A 124 -4.40 12.80 -7.30
N PRO A 125 -5.52 13.21 -7.95
CA PRO A 125 -6.68 13.76 -7.26
C PRO A 125 -7.31 12.73 -6.31
N LEU A 126 -7.28 11.44 -6.64
CA LEU A 126 -7.77 10.38 -5.76
C LEU A 126 -7.03 10.36 -4.42
N MET A 127 -5.69 10.37 -4.45
CA MET A 127 -4.87 10.34 -3.24
C MET A 127 -4.94 11.66 -2.45
N LEU A 128 -4.93 12.79 -3.15
CA LEU A 128 -5.06 14.10 -2.52
C LEU A 128 -6.42 14.28 -1.83
N LEU A 129 -7.51 13.98 -2.53
CA LEU A 129 -8.86 14.07 -1.98
C LEU A 129 -9.04 13.11 -0.80
N THR A 130 -8.58 11.87 -0.94
CA THR A 130 -8.66 10.87 0.13
C THR A 130 -7.91 11.32 1.39
N SER A 131 -6.67 11.80 1.25
CA SER A 131 -5.86 12.22 2.40
C SER A 131 -6.47 13.40 3.15
N VAL A 132 -7.00 14.39 2.43
CA VAL A 132 -7.67 15.57 3.00
C VAL A 132 -8.99 15.18 3.67
N VAL A 133 -9.85 14.43 2.97
CA VAL A 133 -11.15 13.99 3.49
C VAL A 133 -10.99 13.14 4.74
N LEU A 134 -10.06 12.16 4.73
CA LEU A 134 -9.80 11.33 5.90
C LEU A 134 -9.29 12.16 7.09
N PHE A 135 -8.43 13.16 6.87
CA PHE A 135 -7.97 14.04 7.95
C PHE A 135 -9.12 14.79 8.61
N PHE A 136 -10.04 15.38 7.82
CA PHE A 136 -11.21 16.06 8.36
C PHE A 136 -12.19 15.10 9.05
N ILE A 137 -12.41 13.91 8.49
CA ILE A 137 -13.24 12.87 9.12
C ILE A 137 -12.65 12.46 10.47
N PHE A 138 -11.34 12.20 10.54
CA PHE A 138 -10.69 11.86 11.81
C PHE A 138 -10.77 13.00 12.82
N LYS A 139 -10.61 14.26 12.39
CA LYS A 139 -10.77 15.42 13.26
C LYS A 139 -12.20 15.49 13.84
N LYS A 140 -13.22 15.33 13.00
CA LYS A 140 -14.63 15.34 13.41
C LYS A 140 -14.95 14.19 14.38
N LEU A 141 -14.62 12.95 14.01
CA LEU A 141 -14.86 11.76 14.83
C LEU A 141 -14.15 11.80 16.19
N CYS A 142 -12.95 12.41 16.25
CA CYS A 142 -12.19 12.53 17.49
C CYS A 142 -12.65 13.69 18.38
N GLN A 143 -13.19 14.77 17.81
CA GLN A 143 -13.70 15.94 18.55
C GLN A 143 -15.03 15.62 19.27
N ASP A 144 -15.89 14.81 18.65
CA ASP A 144 -17.14 14.34 19.29
C ASP A 144 -16.87 13.49 20.55
N THR A 145 -15.67 12.92 20.68
CA THR A 145 -15.29 12.08 21.82
C THR A 145 -14.92 12.89 23.07
N THR A 146 -14.58 14.18 22.95
CA THR A 146 -14.06 15.00 24.07
C THR A 146 -15.12 15.65 24.96
N VAL A 147 -16.39 15.69 24.55
CA VAL A 147 -17.44 16.48 25.24
C VAL A 147 -18.09 15.75 26.44
N SER A 148 -17.87 14.45 26.60
CA SER A 148 -18.52 13.69 27.69
C SER A 148 -17.53 13.43 28.83
N ARG A 149 -17.36 14.39 29.75
CA ARG A 149 -16.68 14.15 31.03
C ARG A 149 -17.10 15.11 32.15
N MET A 150 -18.05 14.68 32.99
CA MET A 150 -18.01 14.84 34.47
C MET A 150 -19.22 14.17 35.15
N THR A 151 -19.02 12.98 35.76
CA THR A 151 -19.66 12.48 37.02
C THR A 151 -19.04 11.12 37.39
N LYS A 152 -19.11 10.69 38.66
CA LYS A 152 -18.50 9.44 39.17
C LYS A 152 -18.96 8.17 38.41
N ASP A 153 -20.22 8.13 37.95
CA ASP A 153 -20.77 7.02 37.14
C ASP A 153 -20.08 6.87 35.77
N LEU A 154 -19.42 7.92 35.30
CA LEU A 154 -18.65 7.91 34.06
C LEU A 154 -17.33 7.15 34.20
N TYR A 155 -16.79 7.00 35.42
CA TYR A 155 -15.53 6.29 35.64
C TYR A 155 -15.71 4.78 35.51
N GLU A 156 -16.73 4.21 36.15
CA GLU A 156 -17.06 2.79 36.03
C GLU A 156 -17.46 2.43 34.59
N LEU A 157 -18.26 3.28 33.94
CA LEU A 157 -18.59 3.13 32.54
C LEU A 157 -17.35 3.24 31.64
N ALA A 158 -16.40 4.11 31.96
CA ALA A 158 -15.14 4.24 31.19
C ALA A 158 -14.23 3.04 31.38
N GLN A 159 -14.14 2.48 32.59
CA GLN A 159 -13.36 1.28 32.87
C GLN A 159 -13.96 0.05 32.16
N ALA A 160 -15.27 -0.17 32.27
CA ALA A 160 -15.97 -1.24 31.55
C ALA A 160 -15.79 -1.12 30.03
N LYS A 161 -15.85 0.11 29.49
CA LYS A 161 -15.57 0.38 28.07
C LYS A 161 -14.12 0.12 27.67
N GLU A 162 -13.17 0.44 28.54
CA GLU A 162 -11.75 0.16 28.31
C GLU A 162 -11.44 -1.33 28.33
N GLU A 163 -12.02 -2.07 29.28
CA GLU A 163 -11.89 -3.51 29.37
C GLU A 163 -12.53 -4.20 28.16
N HIS A 164 -13.76 -3.83 27.79
CA HIS A 164 -14.41 -4.33 26.59
C HIS A 164 -13.56 -4.05 25.33
N ARG A 165 -12.97 -2.86 25.22
CA ARG A 165 -12.04 -2.53 24.13
C ARG A 165 -10.81 -3.45 24.15
N LYS A 166 -10.17 -3.67 25.31
CA LYS A 166 -9.03 -4.59 25.44
C LYS A 166 -9.41 -6.01 25.00
N ASN A 167 -10.61 -6.46 25.36
CA ASN A 167 -11.14 -7.77 24.97
C ASN A 167 -11.35 -7.88 23.46
N ILE A 168 -11.93 -6.88 22.79
CA ILE A 168 -12.06 -6.94 21.33
C ILE A 168 -10.68 -6.84 20.65
N LEU A 169 -9.77 -5.99 21.14
CA LEU A 169 -8.42 -5.91 20.56
C LEU A 169 -7.66 -7.23 20.70
N SER A 170 -7.81 -7.94 21.83
CA SER A 170 -7.17 -9.25 22.02
C SER A 170 -7.77 -10.32 21.08
N MET A 171 -9.09 -10.28 20.87
CA MET A 171 -9.75 -11.12 19.86
C MET A 171 -9.26 -10.81 18.45
N LEU A 172 -9.21 -9.53 18.06
CA LEU A 172 -8.73 -9.09 16.75
C LEU A 172 -7.27 -9.49 16.52
N MET A 173 -6.43 -9.40 17.55
CA MET A 173 -5.05 -9.85 17.52
C MET A 173 -4.92 -11.36 17.34
N ASN A 174 -5.77 -12.14 18.00
CA ASN A 174 -5.81 -13.60 17.80
C ASN A 174 -6.23 -13.94 16.37
N PHE A 175 -7.28 -13.30 15.85
CA PHE A 175 -7.70 -13.46 14.45
C PHE A 175 -6.60 -13.03 13.48
N GLY A 176 -5.93 -11.91 13.75
CA GLY A 176 -4.85 -11.36 12.93
C GLY A 176 -3.67 -12.32 12.79
N LYS A 177 -3.30 -13.07 13.84
CA LYS A 177 -2.25 -14.11 13.77
C LYS A 177 -2.59 -15.17 12.71
N TYR A 178 -3.79 -15.72 12.77
CA TYR A 178 -4.24 -16.74 11.82
C TYR A 178 -4.39 -16.17 10.40
N PHE A 179 -4.87 -14.93 10.29
CA PHE A 179 -5.06 -14.27 9.00
C PHE A 179 -3.73 -13.98 8.29
N VAL A 180 -2.67 -13.60 9.04
CA VAL A 180 -1.32 -13.46 8.47
C VAL A 180 -0.77 -14.81 7.98
N VAL A 181 -0.97 -15.88 8.75
CA VAL A 181 -0.54 -17.24 8.34
C VAL A 181 -1.29 -17.68 7.08
N LEU A 182 -2.59 -17.41 7.00
CA LEU A 182 -3.39 -17.66 5.80
C LEU A 182 -2.87 -16.86 4.60
N LEU A 183 -2.57 -15.57 4.77
CA LEU A 183 -2.01 -14.74 3.70
C LEU A 183 -0.65 -15.26 3.21
N CYS A 184 0.23 -15.74 4.09
CA CYS A 184 1.48 -16.40 3.70
C CYS A 184 1.24 -17.64 2.81
N CYS A 185 0.21 -18.43 3.13
CA CYS A 185 -0.18 -19.58 2.30
C CYS A 185 -0.69 -19.11 0.92
N VAL A 186 -1.63 -18.17 0.91
CA VAL A 186 -2.23 -17.63 -0.31
C VAL A 186 -1.16 -17.02 -1.23
N THR A 187 -0.28 -16.15 -0.71
CA THR A 187 0.78 -15.54 -1.51
C THR A 187 1.84 -16.54 -1.96
N GLY A 188 2.06 -17.62 -1.20
CA GLY A 188 2.97 -18.71 -1.57
C GLY A 188 2.42 -19.61 -2.69
N VAL A 189 1.11 -19.86 -2.72
CA VAL A 189 0.46 -20.76 -3.68
C VAL A 189 -0.01 -20.05 -4.95
N LEU A 190 -0.44 -18.78 -4.85
CA LEU A 190 -0.99 -18.04 -5.99
C LEU A 190 -0.04 -17.95 -7.18
N LYS A 191 1.28 -17.94 -6.92
CA LYS A 191 2.29 -17.90 -7.98
C LYS A 191 3.61 -18.51 -7.50
N ALA A 192 4.07 -19.53 -8.22
CA ALA A 192 5.37 -20.14 -8.01
C ALA A 192 6.48 -19.12 -8.34
N THR A 193 7.14 -18.63 -7.29
CA THR A 193 8.27 -17.69 -7.33
C THR A 193 9.19 -17.99 -6.15
N VAL A 194 10.45 -17.55 -6.20
CA VAL A 194 11.37 -17.71 -5.05
C VAL A 194 10.85 -17.03 -3.79
N PHE A 195 10.32 -15.80 -3.91
CA PHE A 195 9.71 -15.12 -2.76
C PHE A 195 8.44 -15.84 -2.27
N GLY A 196 7.60 -16.34 -3.18
CA GLY A 196 6.45 -17.17 -2.87
C GLY A 196 6.83 -18.43 -2.09
N ALA A 197 7.91 -19.11 -2.48
CA ALA A 197 8.43 -20.26 -1.76
C ALA A 197 8.84 -19.92 -0.32
N ILE A 198 9.48 -18.75 -0.09
CA ILE A 198 9.81 -18.28 1.27
C ILE A 198 8.53 -18.11 2.11
N TYR A 199 7.48 -17.48 1.56
CA TYR A 199 6.21 -17.31 2.28
C TYR A 199 5.56 -18.67 2.61
N TYR A 200 5.62 -19.60 1.65
CA TYR A 200 5.09 -20.95 1.82
C TYR A 200 5.86 -21.76 2.87
N PHE A 201 7.20 -21.70 2.89
CA PHE A 201 8.01 -22.35 3.91
C PHE A 201 7.79 -21.76 5.30
N VAL A 202 7.65 -20.44 5.42
CA VAL A 202 7.29 -19.80 6.70
C VAL A 202 5.91 -20.28 7.16
N PHE A 203 4.94 -20.36 6.25
CA PHE A 203 3.62 -20.93 6.53
C PHE A 203 3.72 -22.36 7.07
N LEU A 204 4.43 -23.26 6.37
CA LEU A 204 4.61 -24.65 6.79
C LEU A 204 5.31 -24.76 8.14
N PHE A 205 6.34 -23.96 8.37
CA PHE A 205 7.07 -23.94 9.63
C PHE A 205 6.19 -23.49 10.79
N VAL A 206 5.43 -22.40 10.62
CA VAL A 206 4.54 -21.86 11.65
C VAL A 206 3.38 -22.81 11.95
N MET A 207 2.78 -23.42 10.92
CA MET A 207 1.72 -24.40 11.09
C MET A 207 2.21 -25.67 11.80
N THR A 208 3.40 -26.18 11.42
CA THR A 208 4.03 -27.31 12.12
C THR A 208 4.35 -26.96 13.56
N TYR A 209 4.87 -25.77 13.82
CA TYR A 209 5.15 -25.29 15.17
C TYR A 209 3.88 -25.22 16.02
N TRP A 210 2.78 -24.71 15.45
CA TRP A 210 1.48 -24.67 16.12
C TRP A 210 0.89 -26.08 16.35
N ALA A 211 1.05 -27.00 15.40
CA ALA A 211 0.64 -28.40 15.52
C ALA A 211 1.39 -29.13 16.66
N CYS A 212 2.63 -28.75 16.97
CA CYS A 212 3.39 -29.22 18.12
C CYS A 212 2.93 -28.62 19.47
N ASN A 213 1.69 -28.14 19.56
CA ASN A 213 1.07 -27.54 20.74
C ASN A 213 1.80 -26.30 21.30
N GLN A 214 2.54 -25.58 20.45
CA GLN A 214 3.21 -24.34 20.83
C GLN A 214 2.34 -23.13 20.51
N THR A 215 2.41 -22.08 21.33
CA THR A 215 1.60 -20.87 21.13
C THR A 215 2.28 -19.87 20.19
N LEU A 216 1.47 -19.20 19.37
CA LEU A 216 1.91 -18.11 18.48
C LEU A 216 2.18 -16.83 19.28
N GLY A 217 3.31 -16.84 19.98
CA GLY A 217 3.81 -15.76 20.82
C GLY A 217 4.95 -14.98 20.17
N ARG A 218 6.00 -14.69 20.95
CA ARG A 218 7.11 -13.83 20.56
C ARG A 218 8.01 -14.40 19.47
N PHE A 219 8.14 -15.72 19.43
CA PHE A 219 8.91 -16.38 18.38
C PHE A 219 8.30 -16.10 17.00
N PHE A 220 6.97 -16.27 16.89
CA PHE A 220 6.22 -15.91 15.69
C PHE A 220 6.38 -14.43 15.32
N ALA A 221 6.32 -13.51 16.29
CA ALA A 221 6.54 -12.09 16.02
C ALA A 221 7.94 -11.80 15.44
N ARG A 222 8.99 -12.47 15.93
CA ARG A 222 10.35 -12.34 15.37
C ARG A 222 10.42 -12.86 13.93
N VAL A 223 9.78 -13.99 13.63
CA VAL A 223 9.69 -14.52 12.27
C VAL A 223 9.01 -13.52 11.33
N LEU A 224 7.90 -12.91 11.75
CA LEU A 224 7.21 -11.87 10.95
C LEU A 224 8.07 -10.62 10.72
N VAL A 225 8.82 -10.18 11.74
CA VAL A 225 9.76 -9.05 11.59
C VAL A 225 10.85 -9.37 10.57
N SER A 226 11.41 -10.59 10.61
CA SER A 226 12.39 -11.05 9.62
C SER A 226 11.80 -11.19 8.21
N LEU A 227 10.51 -11.53 8.10
CA LEU A 227 9.81 -11.67 6.81
C LEU A 227 9.44 -10.33 6.18
N THR A 228 9.13 -9.32 6.99
CA THR A 228 8.70 -7.98 6.55
C THR A 228 9.62 -7.32 5.50
N PRO A 229 10.96 -7.26 5.66
CA PRO A 229 11.85 -6.69 4.65
C PRO A 229 11.86 -7.50 3.33
N ILE A 230 11.68 -8.83 3.40
CA ILE A 230 11.60 -9.70 2.23
C ILE A 230 10.30 -9.40 1.46
N ILE A 231 9.18 -9.20 2.17
CA ILE A 231 7.89 -8.81 1.55
C ILE A 231 8.03 -7.44 0.89
N PHE A 232 8.64 -6.47 1.58
CA PHE A 232 8.88 -5.13 1.02
C PHE A 232 9.74 -5.19 -0.25
N LEU A 233 10.84 -5.93 -0.22
CA LEU A 233 11.71 -6.11 -1.38
C LEU A 233 10.96 -6.73 -2.57
N ASN A 234 10.16 -7.77 -2.33
CA ASN A 234 9.35 -8.39 -3.38
C ASN A 234 8.34 -7.39 -3.99
N MET A 235 7.63 -6.62 -3.15
CA MET A 235 6.72 -5.57 -3.63
C MET A 235 7.44 -4.52 -4.48
N THR A 236 8.62 -4.08 -4.05
CA THR A 236 9.43 -3.10 -4.79
C THR A 236 9.90 -3.65 -6.13
N ILE A 237 10.40 -4.89 -6.18
CA ILE A 237 10.83 -5.53 -7.43
C ILE A 237 9.64 -5.66 -8.39
N MET A 238 8.48 -6.14 -7.90
CA MET A 238 7.27 -6.27 -8.71
C MET A 238 6.77 -4.92 -9.25
N PHE A 239 6.87 -3.86 -8.45
CA PHE A 239 6.46 -2.51 -8.83
C PHE A 239 7.39 -1.94 -9.91
N TRP A 240 8.70 -2.01 -9.71
CA TRP A 240 9.69 -1.45 -10.64
C TRP A 240 9.69 -2.19 -11.98
N TYR A 241 9.39 -3.50 -11.98
CA TYR A 241 9.25 -4.26 -13.23
C TYR A 241 8.10 -3.78 -14.13
N GLN A 242 7.15 -2.99 -13.60
CA GLN A 242 6.08 -2.41 -14.44
C GLN A 242 6.58 -1.27 -15.34
N PHE A 243 7.76 -0.71 -15.08
CA PHE A 243 8.30 0.35 -15.93
C PHE A 243 8.86 -0.21 -17.23
N GLN A 244 8.67 0.54 -18.33
CA GLN A 244 9.14 0.12 -19.65
C GLN A 244 10.62 -0.16 -19.71
N TYR A 245 11.42 0.68 -19.06
CA TYR A 245 12.85 0.48 -18.99
C TYR A 245 13.24 -0.92 -18.50
N PHE A 246 12.56 -1.46 -17.47
CA PHE A 246 12.95 -2.74 -16.87
C PHE A 246 12.46 -3.96 -17.65
N TYR A 247 11.22 -3.95 -18.15
CA TYR A 247 10.72 -5.12 -18.90
C TYR A 247 11.35 -5.23 -20.30
N ASP A 248 11.71 -4.10 -20.93
CA ASP A 248 12.33 -4.06 -22.27
C ASP A 248 13.86 -4.16 -22.19
N SER A 249 14.44 -3.96 -21.00
CA SER A 249 15.88 -4.17 -20.81
C SER A 249 16.25 -5.64 -21.07
N LYS A 250 17.28 -5.84 -21.89
CA LYS A 250 17.88 -7.16 -22.19
C LYS A 250 18.41 -7.91 -20.95
N VAL A 251 18.41 -7.29 -19.77
CA VAL A 251 18.95 -7.85 -18.51
C VAL A 251 17.89 -8.67 -17.75
N VAL A 252 16.60 -8.31 -17.87
CA VAL A 252 15.49 -8.99 -17.15
C VAL A 252 14.32 -9.29 -18.10
N THR A 253 14.63 -9.84 -19.26
CA THR A 253 13.62 -10.41 -20.16
C THR A 253 12.94 -11.60 -19.50
N ALA A 254 11.67 -11.86 -19.84
CA ALA A 254 10.91 -13.01 -19.32
C ALA A 254 11.64 -14.36 -19.54
N ASP A 255 12.43 -14.46 -20.62
CA ASP A 255 13.23 -15.65 -20.98
C ASP A 255 14.54 -15.78 -20.19
N SER A 256 14.98 -14.71 -19.53
CA SER A 256 16.16 -14.76 -18.67
C SER A 256 15.90 -15.66 -17.46
N VAL A 257 16.96 -16.27 -16.92
CA VAL A 257 16.88 -17.10 -15.70
C VAL A 257 16.19 -16.32 -14.57
N TRP A 258 16.51 -15.04 -14.43
CA TRP A 258 15.92 -14.16 -13.42
C TRP A 258 14.44 -13.85 -13.69
N GLY A 259 14.07 -13.59 -14.95
CA GLY A 259 12.67 -13.41 -15.36
C GLY A 259 11.81 -14.63 -15.06
N ARG A 260 12.34 -15.84 -15.30
CA ARG A 260 11.66 -17.10 -14.97
C ARG A 260 11.60 -17.38 -13.47
N LEU A 261 12.68 -17.11 -12.74
CA LEU A 261 12.80 -17.39 -11.30
C LEU A 261 11.83 -16.54 -10.45
N PHE A 262 11.69 -15.26 -10.81
CA PHE A 262 10.76 -14.35 -10.17
C PHE A 262 9.40 -14.29 -10.89
N ASN A 263 9.28 -14.98 -12.03
CA ASN A 263 8.10 -15.02 -12.89
C ASN A 263 7.52 -13.61 -13.08
N LEU A 264 8.38 -12.69 -13.52
CA LEU A 264 8.07 -11.27 -13.64
C LEU A 264 7.19 -11.08 -14.88
N ILE A 265 5.94 -10.69 -14.65
CA ILE A 265 4.97 -10.41 -15.72
C ILE A 265 4.65 -8.93 -15.66
N ALA A 266 4.86 -8.24 -16.78
CA ALA A 266 4.39 -6.87 -16.95
C ALA A 266 2.86 -6.89 -17.12
N ILE A 267 2.15 -6.18 -16.24
CA ILE A 267 0.68 -6.12 -16.28
C ILE A 267 0.23 -5.25 -17.46
N LYS A 268 1.03 -4.23 -17.78
CA LYS A 268 0.81 -3.28 -18.88
C LYS A 268 1.90 -3.46 -19.92
N THR A 269 1.52 -3.84 -21.14
CA THR A 269 2.44 -3.94 -22.29
C THR A 269 2.15 -2.84 -23.30
N TYR A 270 3.21 -2.24 -23.83
CA TYR A 270 3.16 -1.21 -24.87
C TYR A 270 3.64 -1.86 -26.17
N LYS A 271 2.73 -2.13 -27.10
CA LYS A 271 2.98 -3.06 -28.22
C LYS A 271 3.78 -2.44 -29.37
N ASP A 272 3.69 -1.13 -29.56
CA ASP A 272 4.30 -0.44 -30.69
C ASP A 272 4.83 0.93 -30.25
N CYS A 273 6.07 1.26 -30.63
CA CYS A 273 6.66 2.60 -30.50
C CYS A 273 5.97 3.67 -31.38
N LYS A 274 4.78 3.38 -31.92
CA LYS A 274 3.93 4.38 -32.58
C LYS A 274 3.20 5.25 -31.56
N ASP A 275 2.67 4.63 -30.50
CA ASP A 275 1.98 5.34 -29.41
C ASP A 275 2.29 4.68 -28.05
N PRO A 276 3.37 5.11 -27.36
CA PRO A 276 3.77 4.56 -26.05
C PRO A 276 2.78 4.87 -24.91
N ARG A 277 1.69 5.57 -25.22
CA ARG A 277 0.67 6.09 -24.31
C ARG A 277 -0.49 5.13 -24.10
N ILE A 278 -0.74 4.26 -25.10
CA ILE A 278 -1.80 3.26 -25.09
C ILE A 278 -1.21 1.96 -24.54
N PHE A 279 -1.66 1.54 -23.37
CA PHE A 279 -1.27 0.26 -22.78
C PHE A 279 -2.37 -0.79 -22.97
N GLN A 280 -1.97 -2.00 -23.34
CA GLN A 280 -2.86 -3.15 -23.32
C GLN A 280 -2.65 -3.89 -22.00
N PHE A 281 -3.74 -4.18 -21.31
CA PHE A 281 -3.70 -5.11 -20.18
C PHE A 281 -3.43 -6.50 -20.72
N HIS A 282 -2.43 -7.17 -20.15
CA HIS A 282 -2.15 -8.54 -20.53
C HIS A 282 -3.35 -9.44 -20.14
N ALA A 283 -3.90 -10.19 -21.11
CA ALA A 283 -5.16 -10.93 -20.96
C ALA A 283 -5.08 -12.19 -20.05
N GLN A 284 -3.94 -12.43 -19.41
CA GLN A 284 -3.74 -13.61 -18.57
C GLN A 284 -4.28 -13.38 -17.16
N THR A 285 -5.15 -14.32 -16.75
CA THR A 285 -5.59 -14.71 -15.39
C THR A 285 -5.72 -13.62 -14.30
N LYS A 286 -6.95 -13.50 -13.78
CA LYS A 286 -7.34 -12.62 -12.64
C LYS A 286 -6.42 -12.71 -11.40
N SER A 287 -5.69 -13.82 -11.23
CA SER A 287 -4.75 -14.04 -10.13
C SER A 287 -3.57 -13.07 -10.14
N VAL A 288 -3.13 -12.57 -11.30
CA VAL A 288 -2.00 -11.64 -11.40
C VAL A 288 -2.30 -10.30 -10.70
N TYR A 289 -3.56 -9.85 -10.74
CA TYR A 289 -4.00 -8.62 -10.08
C TYR A 289 -4.19 -8.78 -8.57
N ALA A 290 -4.47 -10.00 -8.09
CA ALA A 290 -4.70 -10.26 -6.67
C ALA A 290 -3.38 -10.25 -5.86
N ILE A 291 -2.26 -10.65 -6.48
CA ILE A 291 -0.97 -10.81 -5.79
C ILE A 291 -0.46 -9.52 -5.14
N PRO A 292 -0.38 -8.36 -5.82
CA PRO A 292 0.09 -7.11 -5.20
C PRO A 292 -0.79 -6.69 -4.01
N ILE A 293 -2.10 -6.89 -4.11
CA ILE A 293 -3.06 -6.59 -3.04
C ILE A 293 -2.76 -7.50 -1.82
N CYS A 294 -2.67 -8.81 -2.05
CA CYS A 294 -2.37 -9.78 -1.00
C CYS A 294 -1.01 -9.51 -0.33
N LEU A 295 0.03 -9.16 -1.11
CA LEU A 295 1.36 -8.84 -0.59
C LEU A 295 1.34 -7.56 0.27
N PHE A 296 0.62 -6.53 -0.16
CA PHE A 296 0.52 -5.29 0.62
C PHE A 296 -0.21 -5.52 1.94
N PHE A 297 -1.33 -6.25 1.95
CA PHE A 297 -2.01 -6.60 3.19
C PHE A 297 -1.17 -7.54 4.06
N LEU A 298 -0.46 -8.50 3.47
CA LEU A 298 0.49 -9.36 4.20
C LEU A 298 1.57 -8.53 4.89
N TYR A 299 2.14 -7.53 4.21
CA TYR A 299 3.11 -6.60 4.78
C TYR A 299 2.51 -5.82 5.96
N VAL A 300 1.38 -5.15 5.74
CA VAL A 300 0.72 -4.31 6.76
C VAL A 300 0.37 -5.14 8.00
N LEU A 301 -0.24 -6.31 7.81
CA LEU A 301 -0.64 -7.17 8.93
C LEU A 301 0.55 -7.80 9.64
N SER A 302 1.63 -8.15 8.92
CA SER A 302 2.86 -8.67 9.54
C SER A 302 3.48 -7.63 10.48
N VAL A 303 3.54 -6.37 10.07
CA VAL A 303 4.03 -5.27 10.92
C VAL A 303 3.10 -5.04 12.12
N LEU A 304 1.78 -4.98 11.90
CA LEU A 304 0.82 -4.75 12.97
C LEU A 304 0.84 -5.87 14.03
N VAL A 305 0.75 -7.12 13.58
CA VAL A 305 0.70 -8.27 14.49
C VAL A 305 2.01 -8.41 15.26
N SER A 306 3.17 -8.27 14.59
CA SER A 306 4.46 -8.36 15.26
C SER A 306 4.66 -7.25 16.29
N ARG A 307 4.29 -6.00 15.95
CA ARG A 307 4.40 -4.86 16.85
C ARG A 307 3.54 -5.04 18.11
N GLU A 308 2.28 -5.41 17.96
CA GLU A 308 1.37 -5.58 19.10
C GLU A 308 1.82 -6.73 20.02
N ILE A 309 2.32 -7.86 19.46
CA ILE A 309 2.86 -8.96 20.26
C ILE A 309 4.13 -8.55 21.02
N LEU A 310 5.01 -7.76 20.41
CA LEU A 310 6.25 -7.31 21.04
C LEU A 310 6.00 -6.25 22.12
N GLN A 311 5.07 -5.32 21.88
CA GLN A 311 4.71 -4.24 22.82
C GLN A 311 3.92 -4.73 24.04
N ALA A 312 3.24 -5.88 23.96
CA ALA A 312 2.42 -6.42 25.05
C ALA A 312 3.17 -6.68 26.38
N LYS A 313 4.50 -6.87 26.36
CA LYS A 313 5.29 -7.11 27.60
C LYS A 313 5.86 -5.84 28.25
N VAL A 314 5.95 -4.71 27.53
CA VAL A 314 6.46 -3.45 28.12
C VAL A 314 5.42 -2.82 29.05
N ARG A 315 4.18 -3.31 29.01
CA ARG A 315 3.03 -2.80 29.78
C ARG A 315 2.64 -3.67 30.98
N ILE A 316 3.46 -4.66 31.32
CA ILE A 316 3.37 -5.53 32.51
C ILE A 316 4.56 -5.16 33.40
#